data_AF-A0A8S2DPJ1-F1
#
_entry.id   AF-A0A8S2DPJ1-F1
#
_cell.length_a   1.000
_cell.length_b   1.000
_cell.length_c   1.000
_cell.angle_alpha   90.00
_cell.angle_beta   90.00
_cell.angle_gamma   90.00
#
_symmetry.space_group_name_H-M   'P 1'
#
loop_
_entity.id
_entity.type
_entity.pdbx_description
1 polymer ?
#
loop_
_entity_poly.entity_id
_entity_poly.type
_entity_poly.pdbx_seq_one_letter_code
_entity_poly.pdbx_strand_id
1 'polypeptide(L)'
;MNVDGRYKQELMSVIGMFVNTIPLRCQLDPHWSFHQLVDHVCEIMSKSLEYSYFPLQSILAQQPNATKATFLDTSFEFLSNENENVMNEVMIGNSELHIIPLSIKISKDEIMSKFDFSLTIQHDVNTGHLSCTINASLDLFDIKTIETIAHRFQSMLEQLFICSIDDDNDQMMKPIYELSLLLSNEKQFIQSMTNTQISFPSVKCIHHEFIDQVMKYPQKVAVELDEQSLTYSELFYYVQTVALNLLNKHEIVPGEIICQCVERNLSMVIGIMAIEMIGGVYCSLSPRDPQHRLYVLLEQTQYRLLLLHPLTQSKFNDDIIWTDTQWAFFARAGGL
;
A
#
# COMPACT_ATOMS: atom_id res chain seq x y z
N MET A 1 -14.45 -11.30 -24.79
CA MET A 1 -15.90 -11.54 -24.77
C MET A 1 -16.26 -12.55 -25.86
N ASN A 2 -17.20 -13.45 -25.59
CA ASN A 2 -17.72 -14.40 -26.59
C ASN A 2 -18.90 -13.81 -27.35
N VAL A 3 -18.98 -14.05 -28.66
CA VAL A 3 -20.08 -13.64 -29.56
C VAL A 3 -20.53 -14.82 -30.41
N ASP A 4 -21.81 -14.83 -30.85
CA ASP A 4 -22.41 -15.94 -31.62
C ASP A 4 -21.67 -16.22 -32.95
N GLY A 5 -21.08 -15.19 -33.57
CA GLY A 5 -20.27 -15.31 -34.79
C GLY A 5 -21.06 -15.72 -36.04
N ARG A 6 -22.40 -15.75 -35.98
CA ARG A 6 -23.31 -15.93 -37.12
C ARG A 6 -23.63 -14.58 -37.78
N TYR A 7 -22.64 -13.98 -38.44
CA TYR A 7 -22.76 -12.66 -39.06
C TYR A 7 -23.57 -12.62 -40.38
N LYS A 8 -24.11 -13.76 -40.82
CA LYS A 8 -24.86 -13.94 -42.07
C LYS A 8 -26.12 -14.74 -41.82
N GLN A 9 -27.21 -14.37 -42.47
CA GLN A 9 -28.51 -15.01 -42.30
C GLN A 9 -28.48 -16.50 -42.68
N GLU A 10 -27.67 -16.88 -43.67
CA GLU A 10 -27.51 -18.26 -44.10
C GLU A 10 -26.84 -19.17 -43.06
N LEU A 11 -26.12 -18.58 -42.09
CA LEU A 11 -25.44 -19.32 -41.02
C LEU A 11 -26.36 -19.61 -39.82
N MET A 12 -27.53 -18.97 -39.75
CA MET A 12 -28.46 -19.10 -38.61
C MET A 12 -29.05 -20.52 -38.48
N SER A 13 -29.22 -21.24 -39.59
CA SER A 13 -29.80 -22.59 -39.61
C SER A 13 -28.75 -23.71 -39.70
N VAL A 14 -27.46 -23.36 -39.68
CA VAL A 14 -26.36 -24.34 -39.83
C VAL A 14 -25.90 -24.83 -38.46
N ILE A 15 -25.78 -26.15 -38.32
CA ILE A 15 -25.16 -26.77 -37.15
C ILE A 15 -23.63 -26.70 -37.33
N GLY A 16 -22.94 -26.00 -36.44
CA GLY A 16 -21.49 -25.84 -36.48
C GLY A 16 -20.96 -24.94 -35.36
N MET A 17 -19.64 -24.88 -35.21
CA MET A 17 -18.97 -24.00 -34.26
C MET A 17 -18.78 -22.61 -34.88
N PHE A 18 -19.63 -21.66 -34.49
CA PHE A 18 -19.58 -20.28 -34.98
C PHE A 18 -19.13 -19.27 -33.91
N VAL A 19 -19.15 -19.65 -32.63
CA VAL A 19 -18.77 -18.78 -31.52
C VAL A 19 -17.35 -18.25 -31.73
N ASN A 20 -17.22 -16.93 -31.70
CA ASN A 20 -15.94 -16.24 -31.80
C ASN A 20 -15.66 -15.46 -30.51
N THR A 21 -14.37 -15.28 -30.17
CA THR A 21 -13.95 -14.51 -29.00
C THR A 21 -13.28 -13.23 -29.47
N ILE A 22 -13.80 -12.08 -29.04
CA ILE A 22 -13.26 -10.77 -29.34
C ILE A 22 -12.47 -10.26 -28.12
N PRO A 23 -11.18 -9.90 -28.28
CA PRO A 23 -10.43 -9.23 -27.24
C PRO A 23 -10.93 -7.80 -27.09
N LEU A 24 -11.24 -7.39 -25.86
CA LEU A 24 -11.72 -6.05 -25.57
C LEU A 24 -10.66 -5.28 -24.81
N ARG A 25 -10.30 -4.10 -25.31
CA ARG A 25 -9.41 -3.17 -24.63
C ARG A 25 -10.26 -2.03 -24.06
N CYS A 26 -10.47 -2.05 -22.74
CA CYS A 26 -11.17 -1.00 -22.03
C CYS A 26 -10.18 -0.23 -21.15
N GLN A 27 -10.07 1.08 -21.36
CA GLN A 27 -9.30 1.97 -20.49
C GLN A 27 -10.29 2.73 -19.61
N LEU A 28 -10.11 2.62 -18.29
CA LEU A 28 -11.02 3.19 -17.31
C LEU A 28 -10.42 4.48 -16.74
N ASP A 29 -11.23 5.54 -16.62
CA ASP A 29 -10.91 6.69 -15.78
C ASP A 29 -11.63 6.55 -14.43
N PRO A 30 -10.89 6.52 -13.30
CA PRO A 30 -11.50 6.43 -11.98
C PRO A 30 -12.48 7.57 -11.65
N HIS A 31 -12.37 8.73 -12.30
CA HIS A 31 -13.23 9.89 -12.06
C HIS A 31 -14.55 9.86 -12.82
N TRP A 32 -14.73 8.91 -13.74
CA TRP A 32 -16.00 8.77 -14.43
C TRP A 32 -17.09 8.31 -13.48
N SER A 33 -18.29 8.79 -13.73
CA SER A 33 -19.51 8.21 -13.15
C SER A 33 -19.77 6.80 -13.71
N PHE A 34 -20.58 6.02 -13.02
CA PHE A 34 -20.99 4.70 -13.52
C PHE A 34 -21.74 4.81 -14.86
N HIS A 35 -22.55 5.86 -15.04
CA HIS A 35 -23.22 6.11 -16.32
C HIS A 35 -22.22 6.33 -17.47
N GLN A 36 -21.22 7.19 -17.25
CA GLN A 36 -20.16 7.44 -18.24
C GLN A 36 -19.35 6.17 -18.56
N LEU A 37 -19.11 5.32 -17.56
CA LEU A 37 -18.48 4.02 -17.78
C LEU A 37 -19.31 3.13 -18.70
N VAL A 38 -20.61 3.02 -18.45
CA VAL A 38 -21.51 2.20 -19.27
C VAL A 38 -21.53 2.72 -20.71
N ASP A 39 -21.68 4.03 -20.91
CA ASP A 39 -21.65 4.65 -22.24
C ASP A 39 -20.34 4.36 -22.98
N HIS A 40 -19.20 4.49 -22.27
CA HIS A 40 -17.89 4.20 -22.84
C HIS A 40 -17.73 2.72 -23.23
N VAL A 41 -18.17 1.79 -22.37
CA VAL A 41 -18.15 0.36 -22.67
C VAL A 41 -19.08 0.02 -23.84
N CYS A 42 -20.27 0.62 -23.91
CA CYS A 42 -21.19 0.47 -25.04
C CYS A 42 -20.57 0.95 -26.36
N GLU A 43 -19.86 2.08 -26.35
CA GLU A 43 -19.15 2.58 -27.54
C GLU A 43 -18.03 1.62 -27.99
N ILE A 44 -17.21 1.13 -27.06
CA ILE A 44 -16.15 0.15 -27.35
C ILE A 44 -16.75 -1.14 -27.90
N MET A 45 -17.82 -1.65 -27.28
CA MET A 45 -18.49 -2.88 -27.70
C MET A 45 -19.06 -2.74 -29.11
N SER A 46 -19.75 -1.65 -29.39
CA SER A 46 -20.36 -1.39 -30.70
C SER A 46 -19.30 -1.37 -31.80
N LYS A 47 -18.18 -0.65 -31.60
CA LYS A 47 -17.05 -0.62 -32.55
C LYS A 47 -16.38 -1.98 -32.71
N SER A 48 -16.29 -2.75 -31.62
CA SER A 48 -15.63 -4.06 -31.63
C SER A 48 -16.49 -5.12 -32.33
N LEU A 49 -17.82 -5.03 -32.22
CA LEU A 49 -18.77 -5.93 -32.89
C LEU A 49 -18.75 -5.78 -34.42
N GLU A 50 -18.40 -4.59 -34.95
CA GLU A 50 -18.19 -4.39 -36.40
C GLU A 50 -17.13 -5.34 -36.98
N TYR A 51 -16.17 -5.76 -36.16
CA TYR A 51 -15.06 -6.65 -36.55
C TYR A 51 -15.21 -8.07 -35.98
N SER A 52 -16.42 -8.42 -35.50
CA SER A 52 -16.70 -9.70 -34.84
C SER A 52 -16.46 -10.96 -35.69
N TYR A 53 -16.35 -10.81 -37.01
CA TYR A 53 -16.06 -11.91 -37.94
C TYR A 53 -14.57 -12.27 -38.04
N PHE A 54 -13.66 -11.47 -37.48
CA PHE A 54 -12.22 -11.77 -37.50
C PHE A 54 -11.87 -12.85 -36.46
N PRO A 55 -11.27 -13.99 -36.87
CA PRO A 55 -10.90 -15.05 -35.93
C PRO A 55 -9.83 -14.59 -34.94
N LEU A 56 -10.00 -14.92 -33.66
CA LEU A 56 -9.02 -14.62 -32.61
C LEU A 56 -7.63 -15.15 -32.95
N GLN A 57 -7.54 -16.35 -33.53
CA GLN A 57 -6.27 -16.97 -33.93
C GLN A 57 -5.49 -16.11 -34.93
N SER A 58 -6.18 -15.42 -35.84
CA SER A 58 -5.56 -14.51 -36.80
C SER A 58 -5.01 -13.25 -36.12
N ILE A 59 -5.69 -12.75 -35.10
CA ILE A 59 -5.22 -11.61 -34.28
C ILE A 59 -3.96 -12.02 -33.52
N LEU A 60 -3.96 -13.21 -32.90
CA LEU A 60 -2.81 -13.73 -32.16
C LEU A 60 -1.59 -13.99 -33.07
N ALA A 61 -1.82 -14.49 -34.29
CA ALA A 61 -0.75 -14.75 -35.25
C ALA A 61 0.03 -13.49 -35.66
N GLN A 62 -0.57 -12.30 -35.55
CA GLN A 62 0.11 -11.01 -35.81
C GLN A 62 1.03 -10.58 -34.66
N GLN A 63 1.02 -11.29 -33.52
CA GLN A 63 1.84 -10.99 -32.34
C GLN A 63 2.71 -12.21 -31.94
N PRO A 64 3.68 -12.61 -32.80
CA PRO A 64 4.41 -13.89 -32.66
C PRO A 64 5.35 -13.97 -31.43
N ASN A 65 5.67 -12.84 -30.79
CA ASN A 65 6.55 -12.80 -29.60
C ASN A 65 5.79 -12.85 -28.26
N ALA A 66 4.47 -12.95 -28.28
CA ALA A 66 3.66 -13.14 -27.08
C ALA A 66 3.72 -14.62 -26.66
N THR A 67 4.70 -14.98 -25.83
CA THR A 67 4.91 -16.35 -25.31
C THR A 67 3.79 -16.84 -24.38
N LYS A 68 2.90 -15.92 -23.97
CA LYS A 68 1.56 -16.21 -23.45
C LYS A 68 0.59 -15.38 -24.28
N ALA A 69 -0.61 -15.89 -24.55
CA ALA A 69 -1.73 -15.04 -24.97
C ALA A 69 -2.16 -14.18 -23.76
N THR A 70 -1.33 -13.21 -23.35
CA THR A 70 -1.50 -12.30 -22.19
C THR A 70 -2.78 -11.47 -22.25
N PHE A 71 -3.58 -11.61 -23.31
CA PHE A 71 -4.82 -10.90 -23.55
C PHE A 71 -6.06 -11.69 -23.11
N LEU A 72 -5.91 -12.93 -22.62
CA LEU A 72 -7.01 -13.88 -22.41
C LEU A 72 -6.95 -14.55 -21.03
N ASP A 73 -6.65 -13.78 -19.99
CA ASP A 73 -6.68 -14.30 -18.61
C ASP A 73 -8.12 -14.30 -18.07
N THR A 74 -8.96 -13.39 -18.58
CA THR A 74 -10.36 -13.23 -18.16
C THR A 74 -11.32 -13.27 -19.35
N SER A 75 -12.45 -13.95 -19.19
CA SER A 75 -13.56 -13.89 -20.15
C SER A 75 -14.86 -13.44 -19.50
N PHE A 76 -15.65 -12.71 -20.30
CA PHE A 76 -16.97 -12.23 -19.94
C PHE A 76 -17.95 -12.69 -21.00
N GLU A 77 -19.07 -13.25 -20.56
CA GLU A 77 -20.15 -13.73 -21.41
C GLU A 77 -21.50 -13.31 -20.84
N PHE A 78 -22.37 -12.83 -21.72
CA PHE A 78 -23.75 -12.48 -21.40
C PHE A 78 -24.68 -13.30 -22.29
N LEU A 79 -25.59 -14.04 -21.68
CA LEU A 79 -26.56 -14.89 -22.36
C LEU A 79 -27.96 -14.43 -21.98
N SER A 80 -28.82 -14.21 -22.99
CA SER A 80 -30.23 -13.93 -22.80
C SER A 80 -31.02 -15.14 -23.31
N ASN A 81 -31.77 -15.79 -22.42
CA ASN A 81 -32.57 -16.95 -22.78
C ASN A 81 -34.03 -16.53 -23.02
N GLU A 82 -34.46 -16.57 -24.27
CA GLU A 82 -35.87 -16.50 -24.65
C GLU A 82 -36.39 -17.92 -24.80
N ASN A 83 -36.98 -18.48 -23.74
CA ASN A 83 -37.64 -19.79 -23.84
C ASN A 83 -39.00 -19.61 -24.54
N GLU A 84 -39.07 -19.76 -25.87
CA GLU A 84 -40.33 -19.81 -26.62
C GLU A 84 -41.20 -21.06 -26.32
N ASN A 85 -40.78 -21.95 -25.42
CA ASN A 85 -41.51 -23.18 -25.08
C ASN A 85 -41.87 -23.25 -23.59
N VAL A 86 -42.77 -22.39 -23.12
CA VAL A 86 -43.50 -22.63 -21.86
C VAL A 86 -44.95 -22.98 -22.21
N MET A 87 -45.16 -24.26 -22.54
CA MET A 87 -46.49 -24.85 -22.54
C MET A 87 -46.82 -25.24 -21.11
N ASN A 88 -47.84 -24.56 -20.55
CA ASN A 88 -48.57 -24.86 -19.31
C ASN A 88 -47.78 -24.78 -17.99
N GLU A 89 -47.95 -23.68 -17.25
CA GLU A 89 -48.38 -23.72 -15.84
C GLU A 89 -49.00 -22.37 -15.42
N VAL A 90 -49.98 -22.45 -14.52
CA VAL A 90 -51.04 -21.47 -14.25
C VAL A 90 -50.58 -20.31 -13.36
N MET A 91 -51.02 -19.09 -13.69
CA MET A 91 -50.86 -17.85 -12.90
C MET A 91 -51.71 -17.83 -11.62
N ILE A 92 -51.16 -17.38 -10.48
CA ILE A 92 -51.91 -16.71 -9.40
C ILE A 92 -51.04 -15.65 -8.68
N GLY A 93 -51.41 -14.37 -8.79
CA GLY A 93 -51.37 -13.38 -7.69
C GLY A 93 -50.12 -12.51 -7.46
N ASN A 94 -50.36 -11.18 -7.54
CA ASN A 94 -49.61 -10.01 -7.05
C ASN A 94 -48.08 -9.95 -7.26
N SER A 95 -47.64 -9.25 -8.32
CA SER A 95 -46.26 -8.81 -8.48
C SER A 95 -45.82 -7.91 -7.33
N GLU A 96 -44.91 -8.43 -6.50
CA GLU A 96 -43.96 -7.66 -5.72
C GLU A 96 -42.57 -7.85 -6.33
N LEU A 97 -41.86 -6.75 -6.54
CA LEU A 97 -40.51 -6.72 -7.10
C LEU A 97 -39.54 -7.18 -6.02
N HIS A 98 -39.36 -8.49 -5.88
CA HIS A 98 -38.39 -9.06 -4.94
C HIS A 98 -36.99 -8.98 -5.55
N ILE A 99 -36.10 -8.23 -4.89
CA ILE A 99 -34.64 -8.35 -5.11
C ILE A 99 -34.27 -9.77 -4.64
N ILE A 100 -34.15 -10.70 -5.59
CA ILE A 100 -33.80 -12.08 -5.31
C ILE A 100 -32.28 -12.20 -5.45
N PRO A 101 -31.59 -12.78 -4.44
CA PRO A 101 -30.15 -12.73 -4.35
C PRO A 101 -29.49 -13.37 -5.57
N LEU A 102 -28.47 -12.68 -6.09
CA LEU A 102 -27.59 -13.18 -7.15
C LEU A 102 -27.09 -14.58 -6.77
N SER A 103 -27.50 -15.61 -7.49
CA SER A 103 -27.02 -16.97 -7.23
C SER A 103 -25.70 -17.18 -7.97
N ILE A 104 -24.61 -17.30 -7.20
CA ILE A 104 -23.27 -17.55 -7.73
C ILE A 104 -23.00 -19.05 -7.66
N LYS A 105 -22.95 -19.71 -8.81
CA LYS A 105 -22.60 -21.14 -8.89
C LYS A 105 -21.11 -21.27 -9.22
N ILE A 106 -20.40 -22.07 -8.44
CA ILE A 106 -19.01 -22.48 -8.69
C ILE A 106 -19.09 -23.90 -9.26
N SER A 107 -18.75 -24.08 -10.54
CA SER A 107 -18.74 -25.41 -11.15
C SER A 107 -17.60 -26.25 -10.56
N LYS A 108 -17.90 -27.44 -10.04
CA LYS A 108 -16.89 -28.36 -9.49
C LYS A 108 -16.31 -29.35 -10.53
N ASP A 109 -16.91 -29.46 -11.71
CA ASP A 109 -16.76 -30.64 -12.58
C ASP A 109 -16.20 -30.40 -13.99
N GLU A 110 -15.65 -29.24 -14.34
CA GLU A 110 -15.02 -29.05 -15.66
C GLU A 110 -13.53 -28.70 -15.58
N ILE A 111 -12.68 -29.69 -15.83
CA ILE A 111 -11.19 -29.63 -15.89
C ILE A 111 -10.70 -28.85 -17.14
N MET A 112 -11.52 -28.01 -17.79
CA MET A 112 -11.12 -27.29 -19.00
C MET A 112 -11.63 -25.85 -19.01
N SER A 113 -11.23 -25.02 -18.04
CA SER A 113 -11.40 -23.58 -18.22
C SER A 113 -10.45 -23.13 -19.34
N LYS A 114 -11.01 -22.67 -20.45
CA LYS A 114 -10.22 -22.11 -21.59
C LYS A 114 -9.56 -20.77 -21.23
N PHE A 115 -9.94 -20.20 -20.08
CA PHE A 115 -9.48 -18.94 -19.50
C PHE A 115 -9.17 -19.17 -18.02
N ASP A 116 -8.22 -18.44 -17.45
CA ASP A 116 -7.86 -18.55 -16.02
C ASP A 116 -9.03 -18.15 -15.11
N PHE A 117 -9.86 -17.20 -15.56
CA PHE A 117 -11.09 -16.76 -14.89
C PHE A 117 -12.17 -16.42 -15.93
N SER A 118 -13.41 -16.79 -15.66
CA SER A 118 -14.55 -16.51 -16.55
C SER A 118 -15.79 -16.14 -15.75
N LEU A 119 -16.48 -15.08 -16.15
CA LEU A 119 -17.75 -14.64 -15.61
C LEU A 119 -18.83 -14.75 -16.69
N THR A 120 -19.84 -15.57 -16.44
CA THR A 120 -21.01 -15.71 -17.29
C THR A 120 -22.23 -15.14 -16.56
N ILE A 121 -22.90 -14.18 -17.18
CA ILE A 121 -24.17 -13.62 -16.70
C ILE A 121 -25.28 -14.17 -17.59
N GLN A 122 -26.26 -14.83 -17.00
CA GLN A 122 -27.46 -15.30 -17.71
C GLN A 122 -28.67 -14.50 -17.26
N HIS A 123 -29.40 -13.95 -18.23
CA HIS A 123 -30.67 -13.27 -18.04
C HIS A 123 -31.81 -14.17 -18.52
N ASP A 124 -32.70 -14.53 -17.61
CA ASP A 124 -33.96 -15.19 -17.94
C ASP A 124 -35.03 -14.12 -18.18
N VAL A 125 -35.41 -13.94 -19.44
CA VAL A 125 -36.35 -12.89 -19.86
C VAL A 125 -37.75 -13.10 -19.27
N ASN A 126 -38.14 -14.36 -19.00
CA ASN A 126 -39.48 -14.67 -18.50
C ASN A 126 -39.63 -14.35 -17.01
N THR A 127 -38.57 -14.56 -16.23
CA THR A 127 -38.57 -14.34 -14.78
C THR A 127 -37.89 -13.02 -14.37
N GLY A 128 -37.16 -12.39 -15.29
CA GLY A 128 -36.32 -11.23 -15.01
C GLY A 128 -35.08 -11.57 -14.16
N HIS A 129 -34.78 -12.85 -13.95
CA HIS A 129 -33.67 -13.27 -13.10
C HIS A 129 -32.32 -13.14 -13.80
N LEU A 130 -31.37 -12.53 -13.09
CA LEU A 130 -29.95 -12.56 -13.43
C LEU A 130 -29.25 -13.61 -12.57
N SER A 131 -28.52 -14.52 -13.22
CA SER A 131 -27.64 -15.46 -12.54
C SER A 131 -26.21 -15.28 -13.02
N CYS A 132 -25.26 -15.37 -12.10
CA CYS A 132 -23.84 -15.16 -12.38
C CYS A 132 -23.08 -16.45 -12.08
N THR A 133 -22.30 -16.94 -13.03
CA THR A 133 -21.47 -18.14 -12.85
C THR A 133 -20.02 -17.73 -13.01
N ILE A 134 -19.19 -18.08 -12.03
CA ILE A 134 -17.75 -17.81 -12.05
C ILE A 134 -17.04 -19.15 -12.14
N ASN A 135 -16.29 -19.35 -13.23
CA ASN A 135 -15.40 -20.50 -13.38
C ASN A 135 -13.96 -19.99 -13.42
N ALA A 136 -13.11 -20.49 -12.54
CA ALA A 136 -11.71 -20.12 -12.48
C ALA A 136 -10.83 -21.36 -12.30
N SER A 137 -9.59 -21.28 -12.77
CA SER A 137 -8.63 -22.38 -12.68
C SER A 137 -8.19 -22.60 -11.23
N LEU A 138 -8.36 -23.83 -10.72
CA LEU A 138 -7.91 -24.21 -9.38
C LEU A 138 -6.38 -24.28 -9.26
N ASP A 139 -5.64 -24.30 -10.38
CA ASP A 139 -4.19 -24.18 -10.37
C ASP A 139 -3.72 -22.75 -9.99
N LEU A 140 -4.61 -21.76 -10.10
CA LEU A 140 -4.34 -20.34 -9.85
C LEU A 140 -5.15 -19.75 -8.69
N PHE A 141 -6.37 -20.25 -8.46
CA PHE A 141 -7.30 -19.70 -7.50
C PHE A 141 -7.80 -20.74 -6.50
N ASP A 142 -7.63 -20.45 -5.21
CA ASP A 142 -8.32 -21.17 -4.15
C ASP A 142 -9.82 -20.87 -4.17
N ILE A 143 -10.64 -21.86 -3.77
CA ILE A 143 -12.11 -21.73 -3.69
C ILE A 143 -12.53 -20.51 -2.86
N LYS A 144 -11.88 -20.30 -1.70
CA LYS A 144 -12.16 -19.15 -0.82
C LYS A 144 -11.90 -17.80 -1.50
N THR A 145 -10.90 -17.74 -2.37
CA THR A 145 -10.56 -16.52 -3.11
C THR A 145 -11.65 -16.21 -4.13
N ILE A 146 -12.13 -17.24 -4.85
CA ILE A 146 -13.24 -17.11 -5.80
C ILE A 146 -14.52 -16.65 -5.08
N GLU A 147 -14.86 -17.26 -3.94
CA GLU A 147 -16.01 -16.87 -3.11
C GLU A 147 -15.88 -15.40 -2.65
N THR A 148 -14.68 -14.97 -2.25
CA THR A 148 -14.44 -13.58 -1.83
C THR A 148 -14.62 -12.61 -3.00
N ILE A 149 -14.06 -12.91 -4.18
CA ILE A 149 -14.25 -12.10 -5.40
C ILE A 149 -15.74 -12.00 -5.74
N ALA A 150 -16.47 -13.10 -5.62
CA ALA A 150 -17.90 -13.18 -5.89
C ALA A 150 -18.71 -12.30 -4.93
N HIS A 151 -18.42 -12.35 -3.63
CA HIS A 151 -19.04 -11.47 -2.64
C HIS A 151 -18.70 -10.00 -2.84
N ARG A 152 -17.46 -9.68 -3.21
CA ARG A 152 -17.06 -8.29 -3.54
C ARG A 152 -17.81 -7.77 -4.76
N PHE A 153 -17.94 -8.60 -5.80
CA PHE A 153 -18.72 -8.25 -7.00
C PHE A 153 -20.20 -8.02 -6.66
N GLN A 154 -20.81 -8.90 -5.87
CA GLN A 154 -22.17 -8.72 -5.37
C GLN A 154 -22.31 -7.42 -4.57
N SER A 155 -21.43 -7.17 -3.60
CA SER A 155 -21.48 -5.95 -2.78
C SER A 155 -21.31 -4.67 -3.60
N MET A 156 -20.50 -4.71 -4.67
CA MET A 156 -20.36 -3.61 -5.61
C MET A 156 -21.66 -3.34 -6.37
N LEU A 157 -22.35 -4.39 -6.85
CA LEU A 157 -23.66 -4.26 -7.51
C LEU A 157 -24.72 -3.71 -6.54
N GLU A 158 -24.72 -4.20 -5.29
CA GLU A 158 -25.64 -3.72 -4.26
C GLU A 158 -25.42 -2.23 -3.96
N GLN A 159 -24.16 -1.78 -3.83
CA GLN A 159 -23.84 -0.35 -3.66
C GLN A 159 -24.35 0.50 -4.84
N LEU A 160 -24.19 0.02 -6.07
CA LEU A 160 -24.62 0.74 -7.27
C LEU A 160 -26.14 0.84 -7.41
N PHE A 161 -26.89 -0.24 -7.12
CA PHE A 161 -28.30 -0.34 -7.47
C PHE A 161 -29.27 -0.20 -6.29
N ILE A 162 -28.92 -0.61 -5.07
CA ILE A 162 -29.85 -0.64 -3.94
C ILE A 162 -30.00 0.75 -3.28
N CYS A 163 -28.98 1.60 -3.31
CA CYS A 163 -29.03 2.95 -2.73
C CYS A 163 -29.79 3.99 -3.59
N SER A 164 -30.38 3.59 -4.72
CA SER A 164 -31.05 4.48 -5.68
C SER A 164 -32.56 4.67 -5.42
N ILE A 165 -33.13 3.99 -4.43
CA ILE A 165 -34.60 3.91 -4.26
C ILE A 165 -35.16 5.02 -3.36
N ASP A 166 -34.38 5.56 -2.41
CA ASP A 166 -34.90 6.47 -1.37
C ASP A 166 -34.14 7.82 -1.20
N ASP A 167 -32.99 8.03 -1.86
CA ASP A 167 -32.19 9.26 -1.75
C ASP A 167 -32.07 9.96 -3.13
N ASP A 168 -32.34 11.28 -3.19
CA ASP A 168 -32.09 12.17 -4.37
C ASP A 168 -30.62 12.18 -4.85
N ASN A 169 -29.74 11.43 -4.18
CA ASN A 169 -28.35 11.24 -4.56
C ASN A 169 -28.21 10.02 -5.47
N ASP A 170 -28.33 10.24 -6.78
CA ASP A 170 -28.08 9.23 -7.81
C ASP A 170 -26.64 8.69 -7.68
N GLN A 171 -26.47 7.55 -7.01
CA GLN A 171 -25.16 6.93 -6.81
C GLN A 171 -24.49 6.57 -8.13
N MET A 172 -25.27 6.41 -9.21
CA MET A 172 -24.74 6.15 -10.55
C MET A 172 -24.00 7.37 -11.14
N MET A 173 -24.20 8.57 -10.57
CA MET A 173 -23.51 9.81 -10.95
C MET A 173 -22.21 10.04 -10.16
N LYS A 174 -21.95 9.26 -9.11
CA LYS A 174 -20.71 9.36 -8.34
C LYS A 174 -19.54 8.73 -9.09
N PRO A 175 -18.30 9.23 -8.88
CA PRO A 175 -17.14 8.67 -9.53
C PRO A 175 -16.83 7.25 -9.06
N ILE A 176 -16.36 6.41 -9.98
CA ILE A 176 -16.11 4.97 -9.74
C ILE A 176 -15.12 4.74 -8.59
N TYR A 177 -14.15 5.64 -8.36
CA TYR A 177 -13.20 5.49 -7.26
C TYR A 177 -13.84 5.49 -5.86
N GLU A 178 -15.07 5.99 -5.71
CA GLU A 178 -15.79 5.98 -4.44
C GLU A 178 -16.41 4.61 -4.11
N LEU A 179 -16.49 3.70 -5.10
CA LEU A 179 -17.01 2.35 -4.89
C LEU A 179 -16.05 1.52 -4.05
N SER A 180 -16.53 1.03 -2.91
CA SER A 180 -15.74 0.19 -2.03
C SER A 180 -15.82 -1.27 -2.47
N LEU A 181 -14.68 -1.84 -2.86
CA LEU A 181 -14.53 -3.29 -3.06
C LEU A 181 -14.34 -4.07 -1.75
N LEU A 182 -14.13 -3.37 -0.62
CA LEU A 182 -13.91 -4.01 0.67
C LEU A 182 -15.24 -4.49 1.25
N LEU A 183 -15.25 -5.75 1.70
CA LEU A 183 -16.35 -6.31 2.46
C LEU A 183 -16.36 -5.75 3.89
N SER A 184 -17.53 -5.77 4.54
CA SER A 184 -17.71 -5.24 5.90
C SER A 184 -16.79 -5.93 6.93
N ASN A 185 -16.58 -7.24 6.81
CA ASN A 185 -15.66 -8.00 7.66
C ASN A 185 -14.18 -7.60 7.44
N GLU A 186 -13.78 -7.32 6.20
CA GLU A 186 -12.43 -6.86 5.87
C GLU A 186 -12.17 -5.47 6.44
N LYS A 187 -13.17 -4.58 6.37
CA LYS A 187 -13.10 -3.24 6.96
C LYS A 187 -12.92 -3.29 8.47
N GLN A 188 -13.65 -4.17 9.16
CA GLN A 188 -13.49 -4.42 10.60
C GLN A 188 -12.12 -5.02 10.93
N PHE A 189 -11.63 -5.95 10.11
CA PHE A 189 -10.31 -6.55 10.28
C PHE A 189 -9.19 -5.50 10.17
N ILE A 190 -9.24 -4.63 9.16
CA ILE A 190 -8.29 -3.51 9.01
C ILE A 190 -8.33 -2.60 10.24
N GLN A 191 -9.52 -2.22 10.70
CA GLN A 191 -9.68 -1.40 11.91
C GLN A 191 -9.05 -2.06 13.14
N SER A 192 -9.22 -3.38 13.30
CA SER A 192 -8.64 -4.14 14.41
C SER A 192 -7.11 -4.15 14.41
N MET A 193 -6.48 -4.17 13.22
CA MET A 193 -5.02 -4.11 13.09
C MET A 193 -4.46 -2.72 13.42
N THR A 194 -5.24 -1.66 13.17
CA THR A 194 -4.81 -0.28 13.41
C THR A 194 -4.98 0.20 14.86
N ASN A 195 -5.50 -0.64 15.75
CA ASN A 195 -5.72 -0.28 17.15
C ASN A 195 -4.41 -0.31 17.97
N THR A 196 -3.50 0.60 17.64
CA THR A 196 -2.19 0.79 18.29
C THR A 196 -2.18 1.98 19.25
N GLN A 197 -3.36 2.47 19.64
CA GLN A 197 -3.50 3.56 20.60
C GLN A 197 -3.09 3.10 22.00
N ILE A 198 -1.79 3.15 22.27
CA ILE A 198 -1.21 2.99 23.59
C ILE A 198 -1.15 4.39 24.21
N SER A 199 -1.76 4.55 25.37
CA SER A 199 -1.64 5.78 26.15
C SER A 199 -0.21 5.86 26.70
N PHE A 200 0.57 6.83 26.21
CA PHE A 200 1.90 7.11 26.74
C PHE A 200 1.76 8.04 27.95
N PRO A 201 2.17 7.61 29.16
CA PRO A 201 2.08 8.44 30.35
C PRO A 201 3.12 9.57 30.27
N SER A 202 2.66 10.78 29.91
CA SER A 202 3.45 12.02 29.80
C SER A 202 4.60 12.01 28.78
N VAL A 203 4.66 13.03 27.93
CA VAL A 203 5.77 13.21 26.97
C VAL A 203 6.99 13.70 27.75
N LYS A 204 7.78 12.77 28.28
CA LYS A 204 9.10 13.07 28.84
C LYS A 204 10.17 12.87 27.77
N CYS A 205 11.10 13.82 27.67
CA CYS A 205 12.28 13.65 26.83
C CYS A 205 13.22 12.57 27.42
N ILE A 206 14.01 11.93 26.56
CA ILE A 206 14.95 10.87 26.95
C ILE A 206 15.92 11.34 28.04
N HIS A 207 16.39 12.59 27.97
CA HIS A 207 17.28 13.15 28.99
C HIS A 207 16.62 13.29 30.38
N HIS A 208 15.30 13.51 30.46
CA HIS A 208 14.58 13.53 31.74
C HIS A 208 14.54 12.14 32.36
N GLU A 209 14.21 11.11 31.55
CA GLU A 209 14.21 9.72 32.01
C GLU A 209 15.62 9.28 32.44
N PHE A 210 16.66 9.74 31.74
CA PHE A 210 18.05 9.50 32.17
C PHE A 210 18.33 10.09 33.56
N ILE A 211 17.97 11.35 33.81
CA ILE A 211 18.17 11.98 35.12
C ILE A 211 17.41 11.21 36.22
N ASP A 212 16.18 10.77 35.94
CA ASP A 212 15.41 9.94 36.87
C ASP A 212 16.14 8.62 37.20
N GLN A 213 16.81 7.99 36.22
CA GLN A 213 17.63 6.80 36.45
C GLN A 213 18.91 7.09 37.23
N VAL A 214 19.57 8.23 36.98
CA VAL A 214 20.77 8.66 37.72
C VAL A 214 20.44 8.81 39.20
N MET A 215 19.29 9.40 39.53
CA MET A 215 18.84 9.56 40.92
C MET A 215 18.51 8.22 41.59
N LYS A 216 17.95 7.25 40.84
CA LYS A 216 17.58 5.93 41.38
C LYS A 216 18.77 4.98 41.53
N TYR A 217 19.72 5.01 40.60
CA TYR A 217 20.80 4.03 40.50
C TYR A 217 22.17 4.65 40.22
N PRO A 218 22.65 5.58 41.05
CA PRO A 218 23.84 6.38 40.74
C PRO A 218 25.13 5.56 40.53
N GLN A 219 25.28 4.46 41.27
CA GLN A 219 26.49 3.62 41.27
C GLN A 219 26.42 2.43 40.30
N LYS A 220 25.32 2.25 39.56
CA LYS A 220 25.24 1.21 38.54
C LYS A 220 25.99 1.66 37.29
N VAL A 221 26.63 0.71 36.61
CA VAL A 221 27.23 0.96 35.29
C VAL A 221 26.13 1.36 34.30
N ALA A 222 26.33 2.49 33.63
CA ALA A 222 25.43 3.03 32.61
C ALA A 222 25.94 2.74 31.19
N VAL A 223 27.24 2.89 30.97
CA VAL A 223 27.91 2.66 29.67
C VAL A 223 29.21 1.93 29.91
N GLU A 224 29.49 0.95 29.07
CA GLU A 224 30.72 0.17 29.08
C GLU A 224 31.22 0.01 27.64
N LEU A 225 32.53 0.18 27.46
CA LEU A 225 33.23 -0.03 26.20
C LEU A 225 34.60 -0.63 26.53
N ASP A 226 34.81 -1.87 26.09
CA ASP A 226 36.00 -2.65 26.39
C ASP A 226 36.28 -2.70 27.90
N GLU A 227 37.44 -2.21 28.37
CA GLU A 227 37.80 -2.18 29.80
C GLU A 227 37.35 -0.89 30.51
N GLN A 228 36.71 0.03 29.80
CA GLN A 228 36.26 1.31 30.35
C GLN A 228 34.76 1.26 30.65
N SER A 229 34.37 1.74 31.83
CA SER A 229 32.97 1.88 32.21
C SER A 229 32.71 3.19 32.93
N LEU A 230 31.48 3.68 32.82
CA LEU A 230 30.99 4.82 33.58
C LEU A 230 29.72 4.42 34.30
N THR A 231 29.66 4.73 35.59
CA THR A 231 28.41 4.67 36.35
C THR A 231 27.44 5.76 35.90
N TYR A 232 26.16 5.63 36.23
CA TYR A 232 25.16 6.67 35.96
C TYR A 232 25.59 8.03 36.52
N SER A 233 26.14 8.07 37.74
CA SER A 233 26.59 9.32 38.36
C SER A 233 27.79 9.97 37.65
N GLU A 234 28.77 9.16 37.22
CA GLU A 234 29.94 9.65 36.48
C GLU A 234 29.53 10.12 35.08
N LEU A 235 28.71 9.33 34.37
CA LEU A 235 28.20 9.70 33.06
C LEU A 235 27.43 11.03 33.13
N PHE A 236 26.54 11.19 34.12
CA PHE A 236 25.80 12.42 34.33
C PHE A 236 26.72 13.62 34.58
N TYR A 237 27.76 13.45 35.40
CA TYR A 237 28.74 14.51 35.64
C TYR A 237 29.41 14.98 34.35
N TYR A 238 29.88 14.06 33.50
CA TYR A 238 30.51 14.42 32.24
C TYR A 238 29.53 15.04 31.24
N VAL A 239 28.33 14.46 31.10
CA VAL A 239 27.28 14.98 30.22
C VAL A 239 26.86 16.40 30.64
N GLN A 240 26.60 16.62 31.93
CA GLN A 240 26.22 17.93 32.46
C GLN A 240 27.33 18.96 32.25
N THR A 241 28.58 18.57 32.45
CA THR A 241 29.73 19.46 32.25
C THR A 241 29.84 19.91 30.79
N VAL A 242 29.71 18.97 29.84
CA VAL A 242 29.74 19.29 28.40
C VAL A 242 28.53 20.16 28.03
N ALA A 243 27.33 19.80 28.47
CA ALA A 243 26.10 20.56 28.23
C ALA A 243 26.22 22.03 28.71
N LEU A 244 26.69 22.25 29.93
CA LEU A 244 26.89 23.60 30.47
C LEU A 244 27.96 24.39 29.70
N ASN A 245 29.03 23.72 29.28
CA ASN A 245 30.08 24.37 28.48
C ASN A 245 29.54 24.81 27.11
N LEU A 246 28.73 23.96 26.47
CA LEU A 246 28.06 24.27 25.20
C LEU A 246 27.15 25.49 25.31
N LEU A 247 26.33 25.55 26.36
CA LEU A 247 25.45 26.70 26.61
C LEU A 247 26.24 27.97 26.88
N ASN A 248 27.24 27.93 27.78
CA ASN A 248 27.97 29.10 28.21
C ASN A 248 28.87 29.71 27.11
N LYS A 249 29.43 28.88 26.22
CA LYS A 249 30.36 29.35 25.18
C LYS A 249 29.68 29.68 23.85
N HIS A 250 28.55 29.05 23.52
CA HIS A 250 27.97 29.11 22.18
C HIS A 250 26.51 29.56 22.12
N GLU A 251 25.91 29.86 23.28
CA GLU A 251 24.54 30.40 23.41
C GLU A 251 23.52 29.60 22.58
N ILE A 252 23.61 28.27 22.66
CA ILE A 252 22.80 27.36 21.86
C ILE A 252 21.33 27.46 22.25
N VAL A 253 20.46 27.56 21.25
CA VAL A 253 19.01 27.60 21.41
C VAL A 253 18.41 26.21 21.14
N PRO A 254 17.36 25.77 21.88
CA PRO A 254 16.69 24.51 21.60
C PRO A 254 16.22 24.41 20.13
N GLY A 255 16.45 23.25 19.52
CA GLY A 255 16.16 22.97 18.12
C GLY A 255 17.33 23.22 17.16
N GLU A 256 18.41 23.88 17.61
CA GLU A 256 19.61 24.04 16.77
C GLU A 256 20.32 22.71 16.56
N ILE A 257 20.77 22.48 15.31
CA ILE A 257 21.46 21.25 14.94
C ILE A 257 22.93 21.32 15.38
N ILE A 258 23.35 20.31 16.15
CA ILE A 258 24.73 20.13 16.56
C ILE A 258 25.22 18.83 15.91
N CYS A 259 26.16 18.99 14.99
CA CYS A 259 26.83 17.87 14.38
C CYS A 259 27.88 17.30 15.33
N GLN A 260 28.11 15.99 15.30
CA GLN A 260 29.16 15.33 16.06
C GLN A 260 29.91 14.34 15.17
N CYS A 261 31.21 14.55 14.99
CA CYS A 261 32.10 13.67 14.25
C CYS A 261 33.16 13.07 15.21
N VAL A 262 32.73 12.06 15.97
CA VAL A 262 33.53 11.39 17.01
C VAL A 262 33.55 9.89 16.71
N GLU A 263 34.71 9.25 16.89
CA GLU A 263 34.81 7.79 16.77
C GLU A 263 34.06 7.07 17.90
N ARG A 264 33.89 5.75 17.77
CA ARG A 264 33.20 4.96 18.80
C ARG A 264 34.03 4.92 20.08
N ASN A 265 33.68 5.77 21.05
CA ASN A 265 34.26 5.84 22.39
C ASN A 265 33.21 6.33 23.41
N LEU A 266 33.54 6.35 24.70
CA LEU A 266 32.63 6.84 25.75
C LEU A 266 32.22 8.32 25.53
N SER A 267 33.11 9.14 24.97
CA SER A 267 32.82 10.54 24.64
C SER A 267 31.74 10.69 23.57
N MET A 268 31.54 9.68 22.71
CA MET A 268 30.44 9.66 21.74
C MET A 268 29.09 9.76 22.44
N VAL A 269 28.88 8.90 23.45
CA VAL A 269 27.63 8.86 24.24
C VAL A 269 27.47 10.15 25.04
N ILE A 270 28.55 10.65 25.63
CA ILE A 270 28.54 11.92 26.38
C ILE A 270 28.07 13.07 25.48
N GLY A 271 28.60 13.16 24.25
CA GLY A 271 28.22 14.19 23.27
C GLY A 271 26.75 14.13 22.88
N ILE A 272 26.23 12.95 22.55
CA ILE A 272 24.81 12.75 22.19
C ILE A 272 23.91 13.24 23.32
N MET A 273 24.17 12.79 24.54
CA MET A 273 23.34 13.12 25.69
C MET A 273 23.47 14.60 26.08
N ALA A 274 24.65 15.20 25.92
CA ALA A 274 24.85 16.61 26.21
C ALA A 274 24.09 17.51 25.22
N ILE A 275 24.09 17.15 23.93
CA ILE A 275 23.31 17.84 22.89
C ILE A 275 21.81 17.76 23.21
N GLU A 276 21.31 16.56 23.52
CA GLU A 276 19.90 16.36 23.90
C GLU A 276 19.52 17.12 25.18
N MET A 277 20.43 17.21 26.18
CA MET A 277 20.18 17.91 27.44
C MET A 277 20.05 19.42 27.29
N ILE A 278 20.70 20.02 26.29
CA ILE A 278 20.55 21.46 25.99
C ILE A 278 19.42 21.74 24.99
N GLY A 279 18.67 20.70 24.60
CA GLY A 279 17.58 20.79 23.63
C GLY A 279 18.06 20.91 22.18
N GLY A 280 19.35 20.66 21.91
CA GLY A 280 19.89 20.64 20.55
C GLY A 280 19.49 19.36 19.80
N VAL A 281 19.51 19.44 18.47
CA VAL A 281 19.25 18.29 17.60
C VAL A 281 20.57 17.62 17.25
N TYR A 282 20.74 16.37 17.70
CA TYR A 282 21.92 15.59 17.40
C TYR A 282 21.97 15.17 15.92
N CYS A 283 23.08 15.48 15.25
CA CYS A 283 23.37 14.99 13.90
C CYS A 283 24.72 14.24 13.89
N SER A 284 24.69 12.96 13.52
CA SER A 284 25.89 12.13 13.49
C SER A 284 26.66 12.33 12.18
N LEU A 285 27.98 12.48 12.29
CA LEU A 285 28.90 12.45 11.17
C LEU A 285 29.88 11.29 11.37
N SER A 286 30.07 10.49 10.33
CA SER A 286 30.96 9.34 10.37
C SER A 286 32.40 9.79 10.12
N PRO A 287 33.33 9.58 11.08
CA PRO A 287 34.75 9.89 10.86
C PRO A 287 35.38 9.05 9.75
N ARG A 288 34.74 7.96 9.30
CA ARG A 288 35.24 7.12 8.20
C ARG A 288 34.91 7.69 6.83
N ASP A 289 34.01 8.67 6.76
CA ASP A 289 33.58 9.23 5.49
C ASP A 289 34.69 10.08 4.85
N PRO A 290 34.76 10.13 3.50
CA PRO A 290 35.66 11.03 2.80
C PRO A 290 35.38 12.49 3.16
N GLN A 291 36.42 13.31 3.23
CA GLN A 291 36.34 14.70 3.66
C GLN A 291 35.32 15.53 2.86
N HIS A 292 35.30 15.38 1.53
CA HIS A 292 34.32 16.05 0.67
C HIS A 292 32.87 15.75 1.07
N ARG A 293 32.55 14.50 1.42
CA ARG A 293 31.19 14.11 1.85
C ARG A 293 30.81 14.79 3.18
N LEU A 294 31.76 14.87 4.11
CA LEU A 294 31.54 15.54 5.39
C LEU A 294 31.21 17.03 5.20
N TYR A 295 31.92 17.73 4.32
CA TYR A 295 31.62 19.13 4.00
C TYR A 295 30.25 19.31 3.35
N VAL A 296 29.86 18.45 2.40
CA VAL A 296 28.51 18.50 1.80
C VAL A 296 27.42 18.30 2.85
N LEU A 297 27.60 17.34 3.78
CA LEU A 297 26.64 17.12 4.86
C LEU A 297 26.56 18.32 5.81
N LEU A 298 27.70 18.90 6.17
CA LEU A 298 27.74 20.11 7.00
C LEU A 298 27.04 21.30 6.33
N GLU A 299 27.24 21.52 5.03
CA GLU A 299 26.53 22.58 4.30
C GLU A 299 25.01 22.35 4.29
N GLN A 300 24.56 21.10 4.15
CA GLN A 300 23.14 20.75 4.10
C GLN A 300 22.45 20.81 5.47
N THR A 301 23.16 20.55 6.56
CA THR A 301 22.57 20.50 7.91
C THR A 301 22.36 21.88 8.52
N GLN A 302 22.94 22.94 7.95
CA GLN A 302 22.93 24.29 8.54
C GLN A 302 23.30 24.26 10.04
N TYR A 303 24.27 23.42 10.38
CA TYR A 303 24.66 23.15 11.75
C TYR A 303 25.11 24.44 12.46
N ARG A 304 24.78 24.53 13.76
CA ARG A 304 25.25 25.60 14.64
C ARG A 304 26.67 25.34 15.12
N LEU A 305 26.95 24.08 15.45
CA LEU A 305 28.18 23.66 16.08
C LEU A 305 28.57 22.25 15.63
N LEU A 306 29.87 21.98 15.47
CA LEU A 306 30.40 20.66 15.17
C LEU A 306 31.32 20.20 16.31
N LEU A 307 30.91 19.14 17.00
CA LEU A 307 31.70 18.48 18.03
C LEU A 307 32.68 17.50 17.39
N LEU A 308 33.96 17.66 17.69
CA LEU A 308 35.05 16.84 17.16
C LEU A 308 35.82 16.17 18.30
N HIS A 309 36.40 15.01 18.01
CA HIS A 309 37.41 14.38 18.86
C HIS A 309 38.81 14.78 18.36
N PRO A 310 39.84 14.89 19.22
CA PRO A 310 41.19 15.24 18.77
C PRO A 310 41.74 14.35 17.64
N LEU A 311 41.35 13.07 17.61
CA LEU A 311 41.73 12.12 16.56
C LEU A 311 41.06 12.41 15.19
N THR A 312 39.88 13.04 15.18
CA THR A 312 39.11 13.34 13.96
C THR A 312 39.29 14.78 13.48
N GLN A 313 40.01 15.60 14.26
CA GLN A 313 40.24 17.02 13.98
C GLN A 313 40.97 17.26 12.65
N SER A 314 41.91 16.39 12.27
CA SER A 314 42.72 16.55 11.05
C SER A 314 41.92 16.55 9.75
N LYS A 315 40.64 16.13 9.78
CA LYS A 315 39.73 16.16 8.63
C LYS A 315 39.05 17.51 8.42
N PHE A 316 39.18 18.45 9.35
CA PHE A 316 38.43 19.69 9.40
C PHE A 316 39.38 20.88 9.51
N ASN A 317 39.05 21.98 8.83
CA ASN A 317 39.85 23.22 8.90
C ASN A 317 39.57 24.00 10.22
N ASP A 318 40.47 24.92 10.57
CA ASP A 318 40.47 25.65 11.86
C ASP A 318 39.22 26.52 12.14
N ASP A 319 38.37 26.77 11.15
CA ASP A 319 37.13 27.56 11.28
C ASP A 319 35.99 26.80 12.00
N ILE A 320 36.22 25.55 12.38
CA ILE A 320 35.22 24.71 13.04
C ILE A 320 35.34 24.83 14.57
N ILE A 321 34.26 25.31 15.17
CA ILE A 321 34.19 25.72 16.58
C ILE A 321 34.48 24.54 17.52
N TRP A 322 35.53 24.73 18.30
CA TRP A 322 36.19 23.76 19.17
C TRP A 322 35.63 23.86 20.61
N THR A 323 35.05 22.80 21.17
CA THR A 323 34.84 22.75 22.63
C THR A 323 36.02 22.11 23.33
N ASP A 324 36.99 22.99 23.57
CA ASP A 324 38.02 23.01 24.62
C ASP A 324 38.15 21.82 25.58
N THR A 325 39.33 21.19 25.50
CA THR A 325 40.17 20.45 26.50
C THR A 325 39.58 19.50 27.56
N GLN A 326 38.32 19.60 27.99
CA GLN A 326 37.76 18.66 28.98
C GLN A 326 37.40 17.29 28.38
N TRP A 327 37.29 17.19 27.05
CA TRP A 327 37.19 15.92 26.33
C TRP A 327 38.47 15.06 26.46
N ALA A 328 39.62 15.67 26.78
CA ALA A 328 40.91 15.00 26.82
C ALA A 328 41.07 13.98 27.97
N PHE A 329 40.15 13.95 28.95
CA PHE A 329 40.22 12.99 30.04
C PHE A 329 40.06 11.54 29.56
N PHE A 330 39.21 11.32 28.54
CA PHE A 330 39.00 9.98 27.95
C PHE A 330 39.95 9.66 26.79
N ALA A 331 40.54 10.67 26.15
CA ALA A 331 41.48 10.48 25.04
C ALA A 331 42.81 9.81 25.46
N ARG A 332 43.16 9.85 26.76
CA ARG A 332 44.40 9.26 27.29
C ARG A 332 44.28 7.82 27.79
N ALA A 333 43.08 7.26 27.87
CA ALA A 333 42.86 5.93 28.46
C ALA A 333 42.71 4.78 27.44
N GLY A 334 42.77 5.07 26.13
CA GLY A 334 42.59 4.07 25.05
C GLY A 334 43.79 3.92 24.12
N GLY A 335 45.00 4.28 24.57
CA GLY A 335 46.22 4.18 23.78
C GLY A 335 47.09 3.00 24.21
N LEU A 336 46.78 1.80 23.71
CA LEU A 336 47.73 0.72 23.45
C LEU A 336 47.39 0.05 22.12
#